data_AF-A0A1B1AIM9-F1
#
_entry.id   AF-A0A1B1AIM9-F1
#
_cell.length_a   1.000
_cell.length_b   1.000
_cell.length_c   1.000
_cell.angle_alpha   90.00
_cell.angle_beta   90.00
_cell.angle_gamma   90.00
#
_symmetry.space_group_name_H-M   'P 1'
#
loop_
_entity.id
_entity.type
_entity.pdbx_description
1 polymer ?
#
loop_
_entity_poly.entity_id
_entity_poly.type
_entity_poly.pdbx_seq_one_letter_code
_entity_poly.pdbx_strand_id
1 'polypeptide(L)'
;MDDLAARAPRSQRKFLRGTGSSQLRCKFERQIMRYIDESLADGETIIQRGQWPGVFWFGAWAALILLGIAIVGIFIFISSLIKMKTTDFAVTNRRVILKRGWLNRTTQELAVESIEGVSLDQSFIARIFGYGRVIVTGTGEARIVFPPMAHPVAFRRSIEAARADCGGEVHLAREDRRAILRAAEANENEKVVEAEREVEEAPVRGQRRSSFIGLRSRRR
;
A
#
# COMPACT_ATOMS: atom_id res chain seq x y z
N MET A 1 -101.05 -51.31 27.02
CA MET A 1 -99.92 -52.24 26.83
C MET A 1 -98.73 -51.40 26.45
N ASP A 2 -97.89 -51.17 27.46
CA ASP A 2 -96.43 -51.26 27.40
C ASP A 2 -95.66 -50.22 26.55
N ASP A 3 -95.21 -49.18 27.25
CA ASP A 3 -93.82 -48.96 27.69
C ASP A 3 -92.62 -49.32 26.78
N LEU A 4 -91.56 -48.52 26.92
CA LEU A 4 -90.21 -48.61 26.33
C LEU A 4 -89.96 -48.18 24.87
N ALA A 5 -89.62 -46.90 24.69
CA ALA A 5 -88.55 -46.50 23.76
C ALA A 5 -87.81 -45.26 24.30
N ALA A 6 -86.83 -45.52 25.17
CA ALA A 6 -85.89 -44.53 25.68
C ALA A 6 -84.74 -44.26 24.69
N ARG A 7 -84.18 -43.03 24.79
CA ARG A 7 -82.91 -42.50 24.22
C ARG A 7 -82.95 -42.13 22.72
N ALA A 8 -82.51 -40.95 22.25
CA ALA A 8 -81.65 -39.91 22.84
C ALA A 8 -81.94 -38.53 22.18
N PRO A 9 -81.79 -37.40 22.90
CA PRO A 9 -81.76 -36.08 22.28
C PRO A 9 -80.31 -35.60 22.10
N ARG A 10 -80.04 -34.92 20.97
CA ARG A 10 -79.07 -33.81 20.85
C ARG A 10 -79.07 -33.31 19.41
N SER A 11 -80.12 -32.57 19.11
CA SER A 11 -80.14 -31.65 17.99
C SER A 11 -79.10 -30.54 18.22
N GLN A 12 -78.39 -30.22 17.14
CA GLN A 12 -77.65 -28.98 16.88
C GLN A 12 -76.15 -28.96 17.20
N ARG A 13 -75.40 -29.33 16.16
CA ARG A 13 -74.06 -28.80 15.86
C ARG A 13 -74.16 -27.34 15.41
N LYS A 14 -73.47 -26.46 16.11
CA LYS A 14 -72.92 -25.13 15.72
C LYS A 14 -72.38 -24.58 17.04
N PHE A 15 -71.26 -23.91 17.20
CA PHE A 15 -70.30 -23.30 16.30
C PHE A 15 -69.25 -22.69 17.27
N LEU A 16 -67.98 -22.99 17.04
CA LEU A 16 -66.80 -22.19 17.40
C LEU A 16 -66.67 -21.53 18.80
N ARG A 17 -65.59 -21.92 19.48
CA ARG A 17 -64.57 -21.09 20.15
C ARG A 17 -65.02 -19.81 20.89
N GLY A 18 -64.72 -19.78 22.20
CA GLY A 18 -64.69 -18.58 23.06
C GLY A 18 -65.21 -18.97 24.45
N THR A 19 -64.61 -18.65 25.58
CA THR A 19 -63.84 -17.46 25.96
C THR A 19 -63.11 -17.76 27.29
N GLY A 20 -61.86 -18.22 27.22
CA GLY A 20 -60.93 -18.26 28.37
C GLY A 20 -59.86 -17.17 28.33
N SER A 21 -59.90 -16.32 27.30
CA SER A 21 -58.91 -15.28 26.99
C SER A 21 -59.37 -13.85 27.33
N SER A 22 -60.61 -13.67 27.81
CA SER A 22 -61.18 -12.35 28.12
C SER A 22 -60.59 -11.73 29.39
N GLN A 23 -60.20 -12.55 30.38
CA GLN A 23 -59.62 -12.07 31.64
C GLN A 23 -58.19 -11.54 31.48
N LEU A 24 -57.37 -12.22 30.67
CA LEU A 24 -55.97 -11.82 30.44
C LEU A 24 -55.85 -10.57 29.56
N ARG A 25 -56.81 -10.36 28.66
CA ARG A 25 -56.83 -9.17 27.78
C ARG A 25 -57.25 -7.89 28.53
N CYS A 26 -58.12 -8.01 29.54
CA CYS A 26 -58.56 -6.89 30.39
C CYS A 26 -57.51 -6.44 31.43
N LYS A 27 -56.50 -7.28 31.71
CA LYS A 27 -55.41 -6.93 32.65
C LYS A 27 -54.24 -6.21 31.96
N PHE A 28 -54.00 -6.51 30.69
CA PHE A 28 -52.89 -5.92 29.91
C PHE A 28 -53.23 -4.54 29.35
N GLU A 29 -54.50 -4.25 29.02
CA GLU A 29 -54.94 -2.88 28.66
C GLU A 29 -54.92 -1.90 29.84
N ARG A 30 -54.87 -2.40 31.08
CA ARG A 30 -54.91 -1.57 32.30
C ARG A 30 -53.55 -1.03 32.74
N GLN A 31 -52.46 -1.43 32.09
CA GLN A 31 -51.11 -0.95 32.41
C GLN A 31 -50.79 0.47 31.90
N ILE A 32 -51.76 1.13 31.26
CA ILE A 32 -51.68 2.56 30.91
C ILE A 32 -52.61 3.37 31.82
N MET A 33 -52.62 3.09 33.13
CA MET A 33 -52.92 4.16 34.07
C MET A 33 -51.69 5.06 34.10
N ARG A 34 -51.75 6.16 33.35
CA ARG A 34 -50.77 7.23 33.53
C ARG A 34 -50.99 7.75 34.94
N TYR A 35 -49.92 7.96 35.71
CA TYR A 35 -49.95 8.46 37.08
C TYR A 35 -50.94 9.62 37.34
N ILE A 36 -51.15 10.45 36.31
CA ILE A 36 -52.12 11.55 36.33
C ILE A 36 -53.55 11.06 36.54
N ASP A 37 -53.94 9.96 35.88
CA ASP A 37 -55.28 9.36 35.97
C ASP A 37 -55.57 8.76 37.36
N GLU A 38 -54.52 8.39 38.12
CA GLU A 38 -54.61 7.87 39.50
C GLU A 38 -54.57 8.97 40.57
N SER A 39 -54.05 10.15 40.26
CA SER A 39 -53.95 11.26 41.21
C SER A 39 -55.09 12.27 41.13
N LEU A 40 -56.05 12.10 40.22
CA LEU A 40 -57.21 12.99 40.14
C LEU A 40 -58.16 12.71 41.32
N ALA A 41 -58.69 13.78 41.91
CA ALA A 41 -59.74 13.65 42.90
C ALA A 41 -61.04 13.14 42.25
N ASP A 42 -61.89 12.46 43.04
CA ASP A 42 -63.17 11.93 42.56
C ASP A 42 -64.02 13.04 41.92
N GLY A 43 -64.22 12.94 40.60
CA GLY A 43 -65.02 13.88 39.80
C GLY A 43 -64.22 14.89 38.96
N GLU A 44 -62.89 14.92 39.03
CA GLU A 44 -62.07 15.80 38.18
C GLU A 44 -61.85 15.18 36.77
N THR A 45 -62.05 15.97 35.71
CA THR A 45 -61.92 15.50 34.32
C THR A 45 -60.81 16.24 33.58
N ILE A 46 -59.96 15.52 32.85
CA ILE A 46 -58.84 16.11 32.10
C ILE A 46 -59.34 16.78 30.82
N ILE A 47 -59.33 18.11 30.79
CA ILE A 47 -59.82 18.94 29.67
C ILE A 47 -58.88 18.90 28.46
N GLN A 48 -57.57 18.91 28.68
CA GLN A 48 -56.57 18.87 27.61
C GLN A 48 -55.27 18.24 28.08
N ARG A 49 -54.68 17.36 27.26
CA ARG A 49 -53.38 16.76 27.52
C ARG A 49 -52.32 17.49 26.70
N GLY A 50 -51.21 17.87 27.34
CA GLY A 50 -50.04 18.40 26.66
C GLY A 50 -49.45 17.33 25.75
N GLN A 51 -49.41 17.60 24.45
CA GLN A 51 -48.68 16.80 23.47
C GLN A 51 -47.34 17.45 23.18
N TRP A 52 -46.27 16.67 23.22
CA TRP A 52 -44.95 17.17 22.85
C TRP A 52 -44.92 17.43 21.34
N PRO A 53 -44.41 18.60 20.90
CA PRO A 53 -44.18 18.83 19.48
C PRO A 53 -43.23 17.78 18.91
N GLY A 54 -43.58 17.21 17.76
CA GLY A 54 -42.75 16.19 17.09
C GLY A 54 -41.32 16.65 16.78
N VAL A 55 -41.09 17.96 16.72
CA VAL A 55 -39.78 18.60 16.52
C VAL A 55 -38.75 18.15 17.56
N PHE A 56 -39.16 17.91 18.82
CA PHE A 56 -38.24 17.42 19.85
C PHE A 56 -37.77 15.99 19.56
N TRP A 57 -38.65 15.15 19.03
CA TRP A 57 -38.29 13.81 18.57
C TRP A 57 -37.30 13.89 17.40
N PHE A 58 -37.62 14.65 16.35
CA PHE A 58 -36.72 14.81 15.20
C PHE A 58 -35.36 15.42 15.60
N GLY A 59 -35.36 16.39 16.52
CA GLY A 59 -34.13 16.97 17.07
C GLY A 59 -33.27 15.96 17.81
N ALA A 60 -33.88 15.09 18.63
CA ALA A 60 -33.17 14.03 19.33
C ALA A 60 -32.54 13.01 18.36
N TRP A 61 -33.28 12.61 17.31
CA TRP A 61 -32.75 11.74 16.27
C TRP A 61 -31.62 12.40 15.46
N ALA A 62 -31.76 13.67 15.10
CA ALA A 62 -30.71 14.42 14.41
C ALA A 62 -29.44 14.55 15.26
N ALA A 63 -29.59 14.83 16.57
CA ALA A 63 -28.47 14.87 17.50
C ALA A 63 -27.76 13.52 17.62
N LEU A 64 -28.51 12.42 17.64
CA LEU A 64 -27.95 11.06 17.69
C LEU A 64 -27.18 10.72 16.41
N ILE A 65 -27.69 11.11 15.24
CA ILE A 65 -26.99 10.94 13.96
C ILE A 65 -25.70 11.77 13.92
N LEU A 66 -25.76 13.05 14.32
CA LEU A 66 -24.59 13.92 14.40
C LEU A 66 -23.54 13.36 15.35
N LEU A 67 -23.94 12.88 16.51
CA LEU A 67 -23.04 12.25 17.47
C LEU A 67 -22.40 10.98 16.88
N GLY A 68 -23.18 10.16 16.17
CA GLY A 68 -22.67 8.97 15.48
C GLY A 68 -21.60 9.31 14.44
N ILE A 69 -21.87 10.31 13.59
CA ILE A 69 -20.91 10.79 12.59
C ILE A 69 -19.66 11.35 13.27
N ALA A 70 -19.82 12.10 14.37
CA ALA A 70 -18.70 12.64 15.13
C ALA A 70 -17.83 11.53 15.72
N ILE A 71 -18.41 10.50 16.32
CA ILE A 71 -17.66 9.37 16.90
C ILE A 71 -16.87 8.63 15.81
N VAL A 72 -17.51 8.34 14.66
CA VAL A 72 -16.84 7.67 13.53
C VAL A 72 -15.72 8.55 12.97
N GLY A 73 -15.96 9.85 12.81
CA GLY A 73 -14.96 10.82 12.36
C GLY A 73 -13.76 10.89 13.29
N ILE A 74 -14.00 10.98 14.60
CA ILE A 74 -12.96 10.97 15.64
C ILE A 74 -12.17 9.66 15.59
N PHE A 75 -12.83 8.52 15.44
CA PHE A 75 -12.16 7.23 15.36
C PHE A 75 -11.22 7.13 14.14
N ILE A 76 -11.66 7.60 12.97
CA ILE A 76 -10.84 7.65 11.75
C ILE A 76 -9.66 8.61 11.95
N PHE A 77 -9.91 9.78 12.54
CA PHE A 77 -8.89 10.78 12.81
C PHE A 77 -7.79 10.26 13.73
N ILE A 78 -8.17 9.66 14.87
CA ILE A 78 -7.24 9.04 15.81
C ILE A 78 -6.46 7.91 15.14
N SER A 79 -7.14 7.05 14.38
CA SER A 79 -6.50 5.95 13.65
C SER A 79 -5.46 6.46 12.63
N SER A 80 -5.76 7.57 11.93
CA SER A 80 -4.84 8.20 10.98
C SER A 80 -3.66 8.85 11.67
N LEU A 81 -3.89 9.53 12.80
CA LEU A 81 -2.84 10.13 13.62
C LEU A 81 -1.85 9.07 14.13
N ILE A 82 -2.36 7.95 14.63
CA ILE A 82 -1.53 6.83 15.10
C ILE A 82 -0.65 6.30 13.97
N LYS A 83 -1.22 6.10 12.77
CA LYS A 83 -0.46 5.64 11.60
C LYS A 83 0.65 6.62 11.22
N MET A 84 0.36 7.92 11.22
CA MET A 84 1.33 8.96 10.89
C MET A 84 2.46 9.05 11.93
N LYS A 85 2.14 8.88 13.22
CA LYS A 85 3.12 8.90 14.31
C LYS A 85 3.96 7.63 14.43
N THR A 86 3.48 6.50 13.92
CA THR A 86 4.17 5.22 14.08
C THR A 86 4.86 4.72 12.81
N THR A 87 4.82 5.49 11.74
CA THR A 87 5.47 5.11 10.49
C THR A 87 6.69 5.98 10.28
N ASP A 88 7.86 5.40 10.49
CA ASP A 88 9.15 6.04 10.28
C ASP A 88 9.88 5.35 9.12
N PHE A 89 10.40 6.14 8.20
CA PHE A 89 11.23 5.64 7.11
C PHE A 89 12.45 6.53 6.93
N ALA A 90 13.59 5.90 6.70
CA ALA A 90 14.87 6.59 6.55
C ALA A 90 15.69 5.93 5.45
N VAL A 91 16.35 6.76 4.64
CA VAL A 91 17.37 6.34 3.67
C VAL A 91 18.72 6.64 4.30
N THR A 92 19.60 5.65 4.31
CA THR A 92 20.99 5.80 4.75
C THR A 92 21.92 5.43 3.61
N ASN A 93 23.22 5.65 3.79
CA ASN A 93 24.23 5.38 2.77
C ASN A 93 24.33 3.90 2.40
N ARG A 94 23.97 2.99 3.31
CA ARG A 94 24.14 1.52 3.11
C ARG A 94 22.82 0.76 2.99
N ARG A 95 21.74 1.28 3.58
CA ARG A 95 20.44 0.61 3.64
C ARG A 95 19.28 1.59 3.69
N VAL A 96 18.13 1.13 3.20
CA VAL A 96 16.84 1.80 3.37
C VAL A 96 16.05 1.06 4.43
N ILE A 97 15.48 1.80 5.38
CA ILE A 97 14.78 1.25 6.54
C ILE A 97 13.35 1.77 6.55
N LEU A 98 12.38 0.87 6.74
CA LEU A 98 10.97 1.17 6.95
C LEU A 98 10.48 0.52 8.24
N LYS A 99 10.13 1.33 9.24
CA LYS A 99 9.53 0.90 10.50
C LYS A 99 8.05 1.21 10.47
N ARG A 100 7.21 0.21 10.74
CA ARG A 100 5.75 0.34 10.77
C ARG A 100 5.16 -0.41 11.95
N GLY A 101 4.07 0.13 12.48
CA GLY A 101 3.14 -0.59 13.34
C GLY A 101 3.07 -0.10 14.78
N TRP A 102 1.84 0.09 15.26
CA TRP A 102 1.54 0.70 16.56
C TRP A 102 1.83 -0.21 17.75
N LEU A 103 1.29 -1.42 17.73
CA LEU A 103 1.45 -2.42 18.80
C LEU A 103 2.46 -3.50 18.41
N ASN A 104 2.38 -4.00 17.18
CA ASN A 104 3.37 -4.91 16.61
C ASN A 104 4.27 -4.12 15.66
N ARG A 105 5.56 -4.01 15.99
CA ARG A 105 6.54 -3.27 15.20
C ARG A 105 7.15 -4.18 14.14
N THR A 106 6.90 -3.89 12.88
CA THR A 106 7.55 -4.53 11.75
C THR A 106 8.61 -3.59 11.17
N THR A 107 9.85 -4.05 11.15
CA THR A 107 10.97 -3.35 10.52
C THR A 107 11.32 -4.08 9.23
N GLN A 108 11.33 -3.37 8.12
CA GLN A 108 11.82 -3.86 6.83
C GLN A 108 13.09 -3.09 6.48
N GLU A 109 14.15 -3.82 6.18
CA GLU A 109 15.43 -3.25 5.78
C GLU A 109 15.83 -3.82 4.43
N LEU A 110 16.37 -2.96 3.56
CA LEU A 110 16.91 -3.35 2.27
C LEU A 110 18.24 -2.66 2.05
N ALA A 111 19.29 -3.43 1.79
CA ALA A 111 20.60 -2.88 1.46
C ALA A 111 20.51 -2.08 0.16
N VAL A 112 21.18 -0.94 0.10
CA VAL A 112 21.19 -0.05 -1.07
C VAL A 112 21.82 -0.74 -2.29
N GLU A 113 22.83 -1.58 -2.04
CA GLU A 113 23.51 -2.41 -3.05
C GLU A 113 22.56 -3.41 -3.72
N SER A 114 21.61 -3.94 -2.96
CA SER A 114 20.62 -4.90 -3.46
C SER A 114 19.43 -4.25 -4.14
N ILE A 115 19.38 -2.92 -4.26
CA ILE A 115 18.26 -2.23 -4.93
C ILE A 115 18.42 -2.36 -6.44
N GLU A 116 17.46 -3.02 -7.08
CA GLU A 116 17.40 -3.13 -8.54
C GLU A 116 16.75 -1.89 -9.13
N GLY A 117 15.62 -1.47 -8.55
CA GLY A 117 14.77 -0.42 -9.10
C GLY A 117 14.00 0.37 -8.04
N VAL A 118 13.68 1.62 -8.40
CA VAL A 118 12.85 2.51 -7.60
C VAL A 118 11.74 3.05 -8.48
N SER A 119 10.49 2.69 -8.16
CA SER A 119 9.29 3.12 -8.87
C SER A 119 8.53 4.18 -8.06
N LEU A 120 8.00 5.19 -8.76
CA LEU A 120 7.14 6.21 -8.19
C LEU A 120 5.69 5.95 -8.61
N ASP A 121 4.81 5.89 -7.62
CA ASP A 121 3.37 5.84 -7.85
C ASP A 121 2.75 7.16 -7.38
N GLN A 122 2.48 8.03 -8.35
CA GLN A 122 1.93 9.36 -8.14
C GLN A 122 0.87 9.68 -9.20
N SER A 123 -0.39 9.81 -8.78
CA SER A 123 -1.50 10.25 -9.63
C SER A 123 -1.43 11.75 -9.95
N PHE A 124 -2.20 12.21 -10.94
CA PHE A 124 -2.26 13.63 -11.32
C PHE A 124 -2.57 14.55 -10.13
N ILE A 125 -3.59 14.19 -9.33
CA ILE A 125 -3.98 14.93 -8.12
C ILE A 125 -2.83 14.92 -7.10
N ALA A 126 -2.19 13.76 -6.91
CA ALA A 126 -1.07 13.61 -5.99
C ALA A 126 0.13 14.50 -6.38
N ARG A 127 0.32 14.78 -7.68
CA ARG A 127 1.33 15.73 -8.16
C ARG A 127 1.00 17.17 -7.79
N ILE A 128 -0.26 17.59 -7.86
CA ILE A 128 -0.70 18.93 -7.46
C ILE A 128 -0.48 19.13 -5.96
N PHE A 129 -0.83 18.14 -5.15
CA PHE A 129 -0.65 18.17 -3.69
C PHE A 129 0.76 17.76 -3.22
N GLY A 130 1.67 17.40 -4.13
CA GLY A 130 3.06 17.09 -3.80
C GLY A 130 3.29 15.80 -2.99
N TYR A 131 2.33 14.87 -2.97
CA TYR A 131 2.49 13.57 -2.29
C TYR A 131 2.58 12.41 -3.28
N GLY A 132 3.10 11.26 -2.83
CA GLY A 132 3.09 10.03 -3.61
C GLY A 132 3.74 8.88 -2.87
N ARG A 133 3.73 7.69 -3.48
CA ARG A 133 4.32 6.48 -2.93
C ARG A 133 5.60 6.14 -3.67
N VAL A 134 6.60 5.65 -2.93
CA VAL A 134 7.81 5.05 -3.50
C VAL A 134 7.76 3.54 -3.28
N ILE A 135 8.10 2.80 -4.31
CA ILE A 135 8.20 1.34 -4.29
C ILE A 135 9.65 1.02 -4.61
N VAL A 136 10.35 0.41 -3.65
CA VAL A 136 11.73 -0.03 -3.84
C VAL A 136 11.71 -1.54 -4.06
N THR A 137 12.29 -1.98 -5.17
CA THR A 137 12.47 -3.38 -5.51
C THR A 137 13.95 -3.71 -5.40
N GLY A 138 14.26 -4.72 -4.59
CA GLY A 138 15.59 -5.28 -4.46
C GLY A 138 15.72 -6.64 -5.13
N THR A 139 16.89 -7.25 -4.96
CA THR A 139 17.23 -8.53 -5.58
C THR A 139 16.30 -9.65 -5.14
N GLY A 140 15.79 -10.41 -6.11
CA GLY A 140 14.86 -11.51 -5.87
C GLY A 140 13.44 -11.03 -5.56
N GLU A 141 12.91 -11.39 -4.39
CA GLU A 141 11.54 -11.06 -3.96
C GLU A 141 11.48 -9.87 -2.99
N ALA A 142 12.61 -9.23 -2.70
CA ALA A 142 12.67 -8.14 -1.74
C ALA A 142 11.94 -6.89 -2.27
N ARG A 143 10.72 -6.63 -1.79
CA ARG A 143 9.94 -5.45 -2.18
C ARG A 143 9.46 -4.66 -0.97
N ILE A 144 9.82 -3.39 -0.91
CA ILE A 144 9.37 -2.48 0.14
C ILE A 144 8.46 -1.42 -0.47
N VAL A 145 7.21 -1.40 -0.02
CA VAL A 145 6.20 -0.39 -0.40
C VAL A 145 6.10 0.65 0.71
N PHE A 146 6.56 1.86 0.41
CA PHE A 146 6.48 3.00 1.33
C PHE A 146 5.06 3.57 1.37
N PRO A 147 4.62 4.08 2.52
CA PRO A 147 3.39 4.85 2.63
C PRO A 147 3.45 6.13 1.76
N PRO A 148 2.30 6.79 1.52
CA PRO A 148 2.29 8.10 0.88
C PRO A 148 3.13 9.09 1.70
N MET A 149 4.08 9.75 1.05
CA MET A 149 4.95 10.75 1.68
C MET A 149 5.00 12.03 0.86
N ALA A 150 5.41 13.12 1.52
CA ALA A 150 5.67 14.39 0.86
C ALA A 150 6.92 14.29 -0.02
N HIS A 151 6.87 14.91 -1.19
CA HIS A 151 8.00 15.01 -2.13
C HIS A 151 8.68 13.67 -2.47
N PRO A 152 7.95 12.70 -3.06
CA PRO A 152 8.49 11.37 -3.37
C PRO A 152 9.69 11.39 -4.33
N VAL A 153 9.78 12.44 -5.17
CA VAL A 153 10.90 12.64 -6.11
C VAL A 153 12.21 12.91 -5.37
N ALA A 154 12.18 13.70 -4.29
CA ALA A 154 13.38 14.00 -3.50
C ALA A 154 13.89 12.73 -2.79
N PHE A 155 12.98 11.92 -2.26
CA PHE A 155 13.31 10.64 -1.64
C PHE A 155 13.88 9.62 -2.63
N ARG A 156 13.33 9.55 -3.85
CA ARG A 156 13.91 8.73 -4.91
C ARG A 156 15.34 9.16 -5.23
N ARG A 157 15.58 10.47 -5.37
CA ARG A 157 16.92 11.02 -5.65
C ARG A 157 17.93 10.68 -4.55
N SER A 158 17.52 10.69 -3.27
CA SER A 158 18.44 10.31 -2.18
C SER A 158 18.78 8.82 -2.19
N ILE A 159 17.86 7.95 -2.60
CA ILE A 159 18.16 6.51 -2.79
C ILE A 159 19.12 6.32 -3.97
N GLU A 160 18.86 6.99 -5.10
CA GLU A 160 19.73 6.91 -6.27
C GLU A 160 21.13 7.46 -5.97
N ALA A 161 21.23 8.55 -5.20
CA ALA A 161 22.51 9.09 -4.73
C ALA A 161 23.25 8.09 -3.82
N ALA A 162 22.58 7.53 -2.81
CA ALA A 162 23.17 6.51 -1.95
C ALA A 162 23.64 5.28 -2.74
N ARG A 163 22.89 4.89 -3.79
CA ARG A 163 23.27 3.80 -4.70
C ARG A 163 24.48 4.17 -5.55
N ALA A 164 24.55 5.41 -6.01
CA ALA A 164 25.72 5.91 -6.74
C ALA A 164 26.96 5.95 -5.83
N ASP A 165 26.81 6.19 -4.53
CA ASP A 165 27.94 6.17 -3.59
C ASP A 165 28.39 4.74 -3.22
N CYS A 166 27.44 3.80 -3.08
CA CYS A 166 27.73 2.40 -2.71
C CYS A 166 28.14 1.54 -3.92
N GLY A 167 27.48 1.75 -5.06
CA GLY A 167 27.79 1.12 -6.35
C GLY A 167 28.80 1.93 -7.18
N GLY A 168 29.27 3.05 -6.62
CA GLY A 168 30.17 4.00 -7.24
C GLY A 168 31.60 3.51 -7.25
N GLU A 169 31.93 2.93 -8.39
CA GLU A 169 33.25 2.98 -9.01
C GLU A 169 34.38 2.26 -8.24
N VAL A 170 34.75 1.11 -8.79
CA VAL A 170 36.17 0.91 -9.15
C VAL A 170 36.57 2.10 -10.03
N HIS A 171 36.87 3.23 -9.37
CA HIS A 171 37.80 4.21 -9.90
C HIS A 171 39.09 3.39 -10.04
N LEU A 172 39.29 2.75 -11.19
CA LEU A 172 40.58 2.91 -11.83
C LEU A 172 40.71 4.42 -11.88
N ALA A 173 41.43 4.98 -10.91
CA ALA A 173 41.68 6.40 -10.86
C ALA A 173 42.12 6.79 -12.26
N ARG A 174 41.88 8.03 -12.70
CA ARG A 174 42.45 8.50 -13.96
C ARG A 174 43.96 8.20 -14.07
N GLU A 175 44.63 8.00 -12.94
CA GLU A 175 45.99 7.50 -12.78
C GLU A 175 46.16 6.01 -13.16
N ASP A 176 45.32 5.09 -12.72
CA ASP A 176 45.44 3.66 -13.06
C ASP A 176 45.16 3.40 -14.54
N ARG A 177 44.17 4.09 -15.12
CA ARG A 177 43.93 4.02 -16.57
C ARG A 177 45.12 4.56 -17.35
N ARG A 178 45.81 5.61 -16.86
CA ARG A 178 47.06 6.11 -17.45
C ARG A 178 48.23 5.15 -17.24
N ALA A 179 48.32 4.48 -16.10
CA ALA A 179 49.35 3.49 -15.81
C ALA A 179 49.21 2.26 -16.72
N ILE A 180 47.98 1.77 -16.92
CA ILE A 180 47.69 0.66 -17.83
C ILE A 180 47.99 1.05 -19.29
N LEU A 181 47.59 2.24 -19.73
CA LEU A 181 47.87 2.71 -21.09
C LEU A 181 49.37 2.94 -21.32
N ARG A 182 50.10 3.52 -20.35
CA ARG A 182 51.56 3.66 -20.43
C ARG A 182 52.29 2.32 -20.39
N ALA A 183 51.81 1.36 -19.60
CA ALA A 183 52.38 0.01 -19.60
C ALA A 183 52.13 -0.72 -20.93
N ALA A 184 50.96 -0.49 -21.55
CA ALA A 184 50.66 -1.00 -22.88
C ALA A 184 51.56 -0.37 -23.95
N GLU A 185 51.72 0.97 -23.95
CA GLU A 185 52.62 1.69 -24.86
C GLU A 185 54.10 1.31 -24.67
N ALA A 186 54.55 1.11 -23.43
CA ALA A 186 55.92 0.69 -23.14
C ALA A 186 56.21 -0.70 -23.71
N ASN A 187 55.28 -1.64 -23.57
CA ASN A 187 55.40 -2.99 -24.10
C ASN A 187 55.36 -3.00 -25.65
N GLU A 188 54.60 -2.08 -26.25
CA GLU A 188 54.57 -1.92 -27.71
C GLU A 188 55.89 -1.35 -28.25
N ASN A 189 56.46 -0.33 -27.58
CA ASN A 189 57.76 0.21 -27.94
C ASN A 189 58.91 -0.78 -27.72
N GLU A 190 58.86 -1.57 -26.64
CA GLU A 190 59.88 -2.58 -26.35
C GLU A 190 59.92 -3.65 -27.46
N LYS A 191 58.76 -4.08 -27.97
CA LYS A 191 58.67 -4.98 -29.13
C LYS A 191 59.16 -4.36 -30.44
N VAL A 192 58.90 -3.07 -30.65
CA VAL A 192 59.38 -2.36 -31.85
C VAL A 192 60.90 -2.22 -31.81
N VAL A 193 61.46 -1.89 -30.65
CA VAL A 193 62.92 -1.79 -30.45
C VAL A 193 63.58 -3.16 -30.59
N GLU A 194 62.96 -4.22 -30.08
CA GLU A 194 63.46 -5.59 -30.23
C GLU A 194 63.41 -6.05 -31.71
N ALA A 195 62.36 -5.70 -32.44
CA ALA A 195 62.26 -5.93 -33.88
C ALA A 195 63.29 -5.11 -34.70
N GLU A 196 63.55 -3.85 -34.34
CA GLU A 196 64.58 -3.03 -34.99
C GLU A 196 65.99 -3.57 -34.72
N ARG A 197 66.27 -4.04 -33.49
CA ARG A 197 67.54 -4.69 -33.16
C ARG A 197 67.74 -6.00 -33.92
N GLU A 198 66.71 -6.83 -34.08
CA GLU A 198 66.81 -8.03 -34.91
C GLU A 198 67.08 -7.71 -36.39
N VAL A 199 66.57 -6.59 -36.90
CA VAL A 199 66.87 -6.12 -38.27
C VAL A 199 68.30 -5.60 -38.40
N GLU A 200 68.83 -4.95 -37.35
CA GLU A 200 70.19 -4.40 -37.33
C GLU A 200 71.27 -5.47 -37.07
N GLU A 201 70.97 -6.49 -36.27
CA GLU A 201 71.84 -7.65 -36.02
C GLU A 201 71.75 -8.74 -37.11
N ALA A 202 70.77 -8.65 -38.00
CA ALA A 202 70.68 -9.55 -39.14
C ALA A 202 71.96 -9.42 -39.99
N PRO A 203 72.73 -10.51 -40.19
CA PRO A 203 73.99 -10.43 -40.91
C PRO A 203 73.71 -9.96 -42.34
N VAL A 204 74.38 -8.88 -42.75
CA VAL A 204 74.32 -8.29 -44.10
C VAL A 204 74.51 -9.40 -45.14
N ARG A 205 73.39 -9.96 -45.63
CA ARG A 205 73.41 -11.00 -46.64
C ARG A 205 73.72 -10.34 -47.97
N GLY A 206 74.99 -10.47 -48.37
CA GLY A 206 75.55 -9.92 -49.59
C GLY A 206 74.63 -10.12 -50.80
N GLN A 207 74.28 -8.99 -51.41
CA GLN A 207 73.45 -8.91 -52.58
C GLN A 207 74.19 -9.53 -53.78
N ARG A 208 73.88 -10.79 -54.12
CA ARG A 208 74.28 -11.37 -55.42
C ARG A 208 73.49 -10.67 -56.52
N ARG A 209 74.18 -9.83 -57.29
CA ARG A 209 73.69 -9.29 -58.57
C ARG A 209 73.45 -10.45 -59.54
N SER A 210 72.18 -10.78 -59.77
CA SER A 210 71.77 -11.62 -60.91
C SER A 210 71.49 -10.70 -62.09
N SER A 211 72.46 -10.58 -62.98
CA SER A 211 72.28 -9.96 -64.29
C SER A 211 71.29 -10.76 -65.10
N PHE A 212 70.20 -10.08 -65.45
CA PHE A 212 69.11 -10.53 -66.30
C PHE A 212 69.62 -10.76 -67.73
N ILE A 213 69.73 -12.04 -68.14
CA ILE A 213 69.95 -12.44 -69.54
C ILE A 213 68.58 -12.50 -70.21
N GLY A 214 68.40 -11.67 -71.22
CA GLY A 214 67.12 -11.49 -71.90
C GLY A 214 66.79 -12.59 -72.91
N LEU A 215 65.68 -12.40 -73.61
CA LEU A 215 65.57 -12.72 -75.04
C LEU A 215 64.29 -12.10 -75.60
N ARG A 216 64.54 -11.23 -76.57
CA ARG A 216 63.58 -10.62 -77.48
C ARG A 216 63.20 -11.69 -78.50
N SER A 217 61.92 -12.05 -78.62
CA SER A 217 61.43 -12.75 -79.81
C SER A 217 60.07 -12.22 -80.25
N ARG A 218 59.95 -12.13 -81.56
CA ARG A 218 59.05 -11.33 -82.39
C ARG A 218 58.28 -12.32 -83.26
N ARG A 219 56.96 -12.15 -83.39
CA ARG A 219 56.00 -12.63 -84.43
C ARG A 219 54.65 -12.88 -83.72
N ARG A 220 53.48 -12.50 -84.23
CA ARG A 220 53.01 -12.07 -85.54
C ARG A 220 51.93 -11.02 -85.34
#